data_AF-A0A7X9KLW0-F1
#
_entry.id   AF-A0A7X9KLW0-F1
#
_cell.length_a   1.000
_cell.length_b   1.000
_cell.length_c   1.000
_cell.angle_alpha   90.00
_cell.angle_beta   90.00
_cell.angle_gamma   90.00
#
_symmetry.space_group_name_H-M   'P 1'
#
loop_
_entity.id
_entity.type
_entity.pdbx_description
1 polymer ?
#
loop_
_entity_poly.entity_id
_entity_poly.type
_entity_poly.pdbx_seq_one_letter_code
_entity_poly.pdbx_strand_id
1 'polypeptide(L)'
;LEVSTIVCVMYDARTKLAEQAVKEVREHLGEKVCRTVVPRTVRLSEAPSFGQPIITFDPTSRGATAYRGVAKEVSGGAAQRTR
;
A
#
# COMPACT_ATOMS: atom_id res chain seq x y z
N LEU A 1 -11.03 9.87 -18.66
CA LEU A 1 -10.58 8.97 -17.57
C LEU A 1 -9.19 9.43 -17.16
N GLU A 2 -8.96 9.74 -15.88
CA GLU A 2 -7.64 10.16 -15.37
C GLU A 2 -7.20 9.24 -14.24
N VAL A 3 -5.90 8.92 -14.18
CA VAL A 3 -5.30 8.17 -13.06
C VAL A 3 -4.95 9.14 -11.93
N SER A 4 -5.63 8.98 -10.80
CA SER A 4 -5.45 9.81 -9.59
C SER A 4 -4.33 9.32 -8.67
N THR A 5 -4.23 8.01 -8.45
CA THR A 5 -3.28 7.43 -7.48
C THR A 5 -2.91 5.99 -7.85
N ILE A 6 -1.67 5.59 -7.56
CA ILE A 6 -1.10 4.27 -7.83
C ILE A 6 -0.58 3.69 -6.52
N VAL A 7 -0.92 2.44 -6.22
CA VAL A 7 -0.53 1.75 -4.98
C VAL A 7 0.30 0.51 -5.31
N CYS A 8 1.49 0.40 -4.75
CA CYS A 8 2.31 -0.80 -4.86
C CYS A 8 1.88 -1.84 -3.80
N VAL A 9 1.37 -2.98 -4.25
CA VAL A 9 0.84 -4.04 -3.40
C VAL A 9 1.64 -5.34 -3.50
N MET A 10 1.37 -6.27 -2.58
CA MET A 10 2.06 -7.57 -2.49
C MET A 10 3.58 -7.46 -2.36
N TYR A 11 4.08 -6.36 -1.81
CA TYR A 11 5.50 -6.08 -1.68
C TYR A 11 6.17 -7.11 -0.78
N ASP A 12 7.28 -7.69 -1.25
CA ASP A 12 8.11 -8.63 -0.50
C ASP A 12 9.53 -8.06 -0.36
N ALA A 13 9.81 -7.51 0.83
CA ALA A 13 11.09 -6.88 1.17
C ALA A 13 12.31 -7.82 1.08
N ARG A 14 12.09 -9.14 0.96
CA ARG A 14 13.17 -10.12 0.83
C ARG A 14 13.67 -10.26 -0.61
N THR A 15 12.95 -9.69 -1.57
CA THR A 15 13.24 -9.85 -3.00
C THR A 15 13.76 -8.56 -3.60
N LYS A 16 14.92 -8.63 -4.27
CA LYS A 16 15.47 -7.50 -5.04
C LYS A 16 14.52 -7.03 -6.13
N LEU A 17 13.77 -7.96 -6.72
CA LEU A 17 12.79 -7.65 -7.76
C LEU A 17 11.68 -6.70 -7.25
N ALA A 18 11.16 -6.93 -6.05
CA ALA A 18 10.12 -6.05 -5.50
C ALA A 18 10.66 -4.64 -5.24
N GLU A 19 11.89 -4.52 -4.75
CA GLU A 19 12.56 -3.23 -4.57
C GLU A 19 12.77 -2.50 -5.91
N GLN A 20 13.32 -3.19 -6.90
CA GLN A 20 13.57 -2.63 -8.24
C GLN A 20 12.26 -2.20 -8.92
N ALA A 21 11.21 -3.03 -8.85
CA ALA A 21 9.92 -2.70 -9.45
C ALA A 21 9.28 -1.46 -8.80
N VAL A 22 9.29 -1.36 -7.46
CA VAL A 22 8.75 -0.17 -6.77
C VAL A 22 9.56 1.08 -7.11
N LYS A 23 10.90 0.95 -7.19
CA LYS A 23 11.78 2.04 -7.59
C LYS A 23 11.45 2.54 -9.00
N GLU A 24 11.39 1.63 -9.97
CA GLU A 24 11.09 1.95 -11.37
C GLU A 24 9.72 2.60 -11.52
N VAL A 25 8.69 2.06 -10.85
CA VAL A 25 7.33 2.64 -10.84
C VAL A 25 7.34 4.08 -10.31
N ARG A 26 8.10 4.35 -9.24
CA ARG A 26 8.24 5.70 -8.68
C ARG A 26 9.00 6.66 -9.58
N GLU A 27 10.05 6.19 -10.24
CA GLU A 27 10.84 7.00 -11.18
C GLU A 27 10.02 7.41 -12.41
N HIS A 28 9.13 6.54 -12.90
CA HIS A 28 8.34 6.79 -14.11
C HIS A 28 6.99 7.49 -13.85
N LEU A 29 6.33 7.19 -12.73
CA LEU A 29 4.96 7.65 -12.45
C LEU A 29 4.89 8.73 -11.35
N GLY A 30 6.03 9.01 -10.71
CA GLY A 30 6.24 10.18 -9.85
C GLY A 30 5.26 10.26 -8.68
N GLU A 31 4.72 11.46 -8.47
CA GLU A 31 3.89 11.82 -7.31
C GLU A 31 2.55 11.10 -7.23
N LYS A 32 2.12 10.44 -8.32
CA LYS A 32 0.89 9.64 -8.31
C LYS A 32 1.05 8.34 -7.52
N VAL A 33 2.28 7.91 -7.24
CA VAL A 33 2.56 6.66 -6.52
C VAL A 33 2.54 6.88 -5.01
N CYS A 34 1.73 6.11 -4.30
CA CYS A 34 1.72 6.12 -2.84
C CYS A 34 3.10 5.77 -2.27
N ARG A 35 3.43 6.45 -1.17
CA ARG A 35 4.61 6.17 -0.36
C ARG A 35 4.45 4.89 0.40
N THR A 36 3.26 4.65 0.92
CA THR A 36 2.91 3.39 1.58
C THR A 36 2.89 2.27 0.56
N VAL A 37 3.62 1.20 0.85
CA VAL A 37 3.55 -0.07 0.13
C VAL A 37 2.73 -1.07 0.95
N VAL A 38 1.91 -1.88 0.29
CA VAL A 38 1.15 -2.94 0.98
C VAL A 38 1.96 -4.23 0.92
N PRO A 39 2.46 -4.74 2.06
CA PRO A 39 3.26 -5.95 2.07
C PRO A 39 2.41 -7.19 1.81
N ARG A 40 3.02 -8.22 1.22
CA ARG A 40 2.42 -9.56 1.22
C ARG A 40 2.45 -10.11 2.66
N THR A 41 1.29 -10.48 3.20
CA THR A 41 1.18 -11.10 4.54
C THR A 41 0.16 -12.22 4.53
N VAL A 42 0.37 -13.25 5.36
CA VAL A 42 -0.55 -14.39 5.48
C VAL A 42 -1.95 -13.93 5.88
N ARG A 43 -2.06 -13.09 6.92
CA ARG A 43 -3.35 -12.58 7.42
C ARG A 43 -4.13 -11.79 6.38
N LEU A 44 -3.46 -10.98 5.56
CA LEU A 44 -4.10 -10.27 4.45
C LEU A 44 -4.64 -11.24 3.38
N SER A 45 -3.94 -12.34 3.10
CA SER A 45 -4.39 -13.36 2.17
C SER A 45 -5.51 -14.24 2.73
N GLU A 46 -5.58 -14.43 4.05
CA GLU A 46 -6.62 -15.23 4.74
C GLU A 46 -7.93 -14.47 4.86
N ALA A 47 -7.90 -13.15 5.10
CA ALA A 47 -9.09 -12.34 5.37
C ALA A 47 -10.25 -12.54 4.36
N PRO A 48 -10.02 -12.63 3.03
CA PRO A 48 -11.07 -12.94 2.06
C PRO A 48 -11.79 -14.28 2.30
N SER A 49 -11.07 -15.32 2.74
CA SER A 49 -11.67 -16.63 3.05
C SER A 49 -12.63 -16.59 4.23
N PHE A 50 -12.48 -15.61 5.13
CA PHE A 50 -13.40 -15.36 6.24
C PHE A 50 -14.49 -14.34 5.89
N GLY A 51 -14.54 -13.84 4.65
CA GLY A 51 -15.51 -12.83 4.23
C GLY A 51 -15.36 -11.49 4.96
N GLN A 52 -14.20 -11.22 5.55
CA GLN A 52 -13.96 -10.02 6.35
C GLN A 52 -12.86 -9.15 5.71
N PRO A 53 -13.01 -7.82 5.68
CA PRO A 53 -11.92 -6.93 5.35
C PRO A 53 -10.76 -7.09 6.33
N ILE A 54 -9.51 -6.88 5.87
CA ILE A 54 -8.33 -6.99 6.74
C ILE A 54 -8.38 -6.06 7.95
N ILE A 55 -9.07 -4.91 7.84
CA ILE A 55 -9.27 -3.96 8.94
C ILE A 55 -10.10 -4.54 10.10
N THR A 56 -10.95 -5.54 9.84
CA THR A 56 -11.81 -6.22 10.82
C THR A 56 -11.22 -7.58 11.21
N PHE A 57 -10.71 -8.34 10.23
CA PHE A 57 -10.15 -9.68 10.44
C PHE A 57 -8.91 -9.68 11.35
N ASP A 58 -7.96 -8.78 11.08
CA ASP A 58 -6.78 -8.58 11.93
C ASP A 58 -6.37 -7.11 11.89
N PRO A 59 -7.01 -6.27 12.73
CA PRO A 59 -6.81 -4.83 12.73
C PRO A 59 -5.37 -4.43 13.06
N THR A 60 -4.62 -5.28 13.77
CA THR A 60 -3.23 -5.02 14.20
C THR A 60 -2.20 -5.50 13.19
N SER A 61 -2.61 -6.27 12.18
CA SER A 61 -1.69 -6.79 11.16
C SER A 61 -0.97 -5.68 10.38
N ARG A 62 0.20 -6.04 9.84
CA ARG A 62 0.95 -5.17 8.92
C ARG A 62 0.13 -4.80 7.68
N GLY A 63 -0.70 -5.71 7.17
CA GLY A 63 -1.60 -5.46 6.05
C GLY A 63 -2.67 -4.41 6.38
N ALA A 64 -3.34 -4.53 7.52
CA ALA A 64 -4.33 -3.55 7.98
C ALA A 64 -3.70 -2.16 8.18
N THR A 65 -2.52 -2.11 8.79
CA THR A 65 -1.80 -0.86 9.01
C THR A 65 -1.38 -0.19 7.69
N ALA A 66 -0.89 -0.97 6.71
CA ALA A 66 -0.54 -0.46 5.40
C ALA A 66 -1.76 0.08 4.64
N TYR A 67 -2.89 -0.62 4.63
CA TYR A 67 -4.10 -0.12 3.97
C TYR A 67 -4.66 1.14 4.63
N ARG A 68 -4.54 1.30 5.96
CA ARG A 68 -4.85 2.59 6.62
C ARG A 68 -3.91 3.71 6.18
N GLY A 69 -2.63 3.43 5.93
CA GLY A 69 -1.68 4.38 5.36
C GLY A 69 -2.08 4.81 3.94
N VAL A 70 -2.37 3.84 3.07
CA VAL A 70 -2.88 4.09 1.71
C VAL A 70 -4.16 4.92 1.74
N ALA A 71 -5.13 4.58 2.61
CA ALA A 71 -6.38 5.31 2.71
C ALA A 71 -6.16 6.79 3.11
N LYS A 72 -5.17 7.08 3.98
CA LYS A 72 -4.80 8.46 4.31
C LYS A 72 -4.23 9.21 3.11
N GLU A 73 -3.35 8.58 2.33
CA GLU A 73 -2.78 9.19 1.12
C GLU A 73 -3.85 9.46 0.06
N VAL A 74 -4.74 8.48 -0.19
CA VAL A 74 -5.81 8.58 -1.20
C VAL A 74 -6.88 9.61 -0.82
N SER A 75 -7.21 9.74 0.47
CA SER A 75 -8.19 10.74 0.94
C SER A 75 -7.64 12.18 1.01
N GLY A 76 -6.38 12.40 0.62
CA GLY A 76 -5.73 13.72 0.72
C GLY A 76 -5.30 14.11 2.14
N GLY A 77 -5.16 13.14 3.05
CA GLY A 77 -4.88 13.34 4.47
C GLY A 77 -3.46 13.86 4.76
N ALA A 78 -3.43 15.04 5.42
CA ALA A 78 -2.29 15.91 5.74
C ALA A 78 -1.30 16.05 4.58
N ALA A 79 -1.62 17.00 3.67
CA ALA A 79 -0.63 17.71 2.87
C ALA A 79 0.68 17.75 3.62
N GLN A 80 1.74 17.24 3.00
CA GLN A 80 3.05 17.44 3.56
C GLN A 80 3.21 18.93 3.79
N ARG A 81 3.35 19.31 5.06
CA ARG A 81 4.02 20.55 5.40
C ARG A 81 5.41 20.41 4.81
N THR A 82 5.58 20.90 3.60
CA THR A 82 6.84 21.30 3.02
C THR A 82 7.51 22.17 4.09
N ARG A 83 8.56 21.64 4.71
CA ARG A 83 9.50 22.45 5.48
C ARG A 83 10.52 23.02 4.51
#